data_AF-A0A818WDB9-F1
#
_entry.id   AF-A0A818WDB9-F1
#
_cell.length_a   1.000
_cell.length_b   1.000
_cell.length_c   1.000
_cell.angle_alpha   90.00
_cell.angle_beta   90.00
_cell.angle_gamma   90.00
#
_symmetry.space_group_name_H-M   'P 1'
#
loop_
_entity.id
_entity.type
_entity.pdbx_description
1 polymer ?
#
loop_
_entity_poly.entity_id
_entity_poly.type
_entity_poly.pdbx_seq_one_letter_code
_entity_poly.pdbx_strand_id
1 'polypeptide(L)'
;MSFNRIFRSCSFHRLWFSLNHIRTVYTAQSELSPLQIYRNKVEAYELRFDSRQEQLMTILDKLYYDLQTYIPEPRYIETTTLPDEIKKNFLTTLTNVFKTSNSTNDFIEQPKSLYIYGGAGCGKSLLMDIFFECMPIKEKRRVHFNSFMLEFHNRMHRIRSNNAAVSDNLLGSVVEELLDEIWLLCFDEFMVLDIGDAMIIKRLFEHLFAKGMIMIATSNRPPDDLYYRGLNREYFLPFIPFLYRMCTVYNMDSSTDYRLIGTQV
;
A
#
# COMPACT_ATOMS: atom_id res chain seq x y z
N MET A 1 -61.84 0.61 -16.05
CA MET A 1 -60.76 -0.35 -16.37
C MET A 1 -59.45 0.25 -15.92
N SER A 2 -58.81 -0.44 -14.97
CA SER A 2 -57.68 0.02 -14.17
C SER A 2 -56.38 -0.51 -14.79
N PHE A 3 -55.36 0.34 -14.97
CA PHE A 3 -53.98 -0.11 -15.16
C PHE A 3 -53.08 0.63 -14.19
N ASN A 4 -52.80 -0.07 -13.09
CA ASN A 4 -51.85 0.25 -12.03
C ASN A 4 -50.48 -0.35 -12.39
N ARG A 5 -49.43 0.47 -12.44
CA ARG A 5 -48.09 0.24 -11.84
C ARG A 5 -47.08 1.22 -12.43
N ILE A 6 -46.90 2.34 -11.72
CA ILE A 6 -45.78 3.27 -11.90
C ILE A 6 -44.64 2.83 -10.98
N PHE A 7 -43.43 2.86 -11.53
CA PHE A 7 -42.15 2.44 -10.96
C PHE A 7 -41.91 2.98 -9.54
N ARG A 8 -41.52 2.09 -8.63
CA ARG A 8 -40.93 2.44 -7.33
C ARG A 8 -39.42 2.61 -7.49
N SER A 9 -38.98 3.84 -7.29
CA SER A 9 -37.86 4.25 -6.42
C SER A 9 -36.62 3.33 -6.38
N CYS A 10 -35.60 3.70 -7.15
CA CYS A 10 -34.21 3.41 -6.82
C CYS A 10 -33.54 4.77 -6.54
N SER A 11 -33.21 5.00 -5.27
CA SER A 11 -32.74 6.29 -4.78
C SER A 11 -31.37 6.64 -5.36
N PHE A 12 -31.39 7.72 -6.14
CA PHE A 12 -30.28 8.57 -6.54
C PHE A 12 -29.39 8.95 -5.34
N HIS A 13 -28.18 8.40 -5.26
CA HIS A 13 -27.10 8.97 -4.44
C HIS A 13 -25.73 8.66 -5.07
N ARG A 14 -25.48 9.16 -6.29
CA ARG A 14 -24.13 9.24 -6.87
C ARG A 14 -24.03 10.15 -8.11
N LEU A 15 -24.72 11.28 -8.09
CA LEU A 15 -24.65 12.32 -9.13
C LEU A 15 -24.63 13.70 -8.46
N TRP A 16 -23.60 13.95 -7.65
CA TRP A 16 -23.31 15.26 -7.09
C TRP A 16 -21.80 15.48 -6.89
N PHE A 17 -20.99 15.11 -7.88
CA PHE A 17 -19.67 15.72 -8.07
C PHE A 17 -19.76 16.66 -9.27
N SER A 18 -20.29 17.85 -8.97
CA SER A 18 -20.38 18.98 -9.88
C SER A 18 -18.99 19.42 -10.32
N LEU A 19 -18.84 19.59 -11.63
CA LEU A 19 -17.67 20.03 -12.41
C LEU A 19 -17.18 21.47 -12.11
N ASN A 20 -17.37 22.01 -10.90
CA ASN A 20 -17.07 23.42 -10.60
C ASN A 20 -16.34 23.64 -9.26
N HIS A 21 -15.21 22.95 -9.04
CA HIS A 21 -14.22 23.37 -8.02
C HIS A 21 -12.76 23.31 -8.54
N ILE A 22 -12.57 23.55 -9.84
CA ILE A 22 -11.27 23.97 -10.37
C ILE A 22 -11.11 25.46 -10.09
N ARG A 23 -10.66 25.81 -8.88
CA ARG A 23 -9.80 26.95 -8.54
C ARG A 23 -9.86 27.23 -7.03
N THR A 24 -8.67 27.40 -6.46
CA THR A 24 -8.36 28.07 -5.19
C THR A 24 -8.45 27.19 -3.93
N VAL A 25 -7.36 26.49 -3.61
CA VAL A 25 -6.33 26.93 -2.62
C VAL A 25 -5.05 26.17 -2.94
N TYR A 26 -4.12 26.80 -3.67
CA TYR A 26 -2.73 26.34 -3.75
C TYR A 26 -2.01 26.90 -2.51
N THR A 27 -1.97 26.15 -1.42
CA THR A 27 -0.89 26.34 -0.43
C THR A 27 0.41 25.91 -1.11
N ALA A 28 1.48 26.68 -0.93
CA ALA A 28 2.77 26.51 -1.60
C ALA A 28 3.37 25.10 -1.38
N GLN A 29 2.93 24.13 -2.17
CA GLN A 29 3.60 22.86 -2.37
C GLN A 29 4.69 23.09 -3.40
N SER A 30 5.90 22.63 -3.11
CA SER A 30 7.04 22.75 -4.01
C SER A 30 6.68 22.17 -5.39
N GLU A 31 6.90 22.93 -6.46
CA GLU A 31 6.79 22.44 -7.86
C GLU A 31 7.80 21.31 -8.16
N LEU A 32 8.71 21.03 -7.22
CA LEU A 32 9.76 20.05 -7.35
C LEU A 32 9.24 18.65 -7.01
N SER A 33 9.62 17.71 -7.86
CA SER A 33 9.43 16.28 -7.66
C SER A 33 10.31 15.72 -6.53
N PRO A 34 9.97 14.56 -5.94
CA PRO A 34 10.77 13.93 -4.89
C PRO A 34 12.26 13.80 -5.22
N LEU A 35 12.61 13.41 -6.45
CA LEU A 35 14.00 13.28 -6.88
C LEU A 35 14.72 14.62 -6.97
N GLN A 36 14.04 15.66 -7.44
CA GLN A 36 14.59 17.01 -7.45
C GLN A 36 14.84 17.53 -6.04
N ILE A 37 13.91 17.31 -5.09
CA ILE A 37 14.13 17.68 -3.70
C ILE A 37 15.32 16.94 -3.10
N TYR A 38 15.43 15.63 -3.31
CA TYR A 38 16.58 14.85 -2.85
C TYR A 38 17.90 15.39 -3.41
N ARG A 39 17.97 15.62 -4.73
CA ARG A 39 19.18 16.15 -5.39
C ARG A 39 19.55 17.54 -4.89
N ASN A 40 18.57 18.43 -4.74
CA ASN A 40 18.80 19.77 -4.18
C ASN A 40 19.36 19.69 -2.75
N LYS A 41 18.87 18.77 -1.92
CA LYS A 41 19.41 18.56 -0.56
C LYS A 41 20.83 18.02 -0.57
N VAL A 42 21.19 17.19 -1.56
CA VAL A 42 22.57 16.72 -1.76
C VAL A 42 23.47 17.86 -2.22
N GLU A 43 23.03 18.67 -3.18
CA GLU A 43 23.78 19.84 -3.67
C GLU A 43 23.99 20.91 -2.59
N ALA A 44 23.00 21.08 -1.70
CA ALA A 44 23.06 21.97 -0.55
C ALA A 44 23.88 21.41 0.63
N TYR A 45 24.46 20.22 0.50
CA TYR A 45 25.19 19.50 1.57
C TYR A 45 24.34 19.19 2.83
N GLU A 46 23.00 19.22 2.72
CA GLU A 46 22.09 18.77 3.79
C GLU A 46 22.03 17.24 3.87
N LEU A 47 22.22 16.56 2.73
CA LEU A 47 22.29 15.12 2.60
C LEU A 47 23.59 14.69 1.92
N ARG A 48 24.14 13.57 2.36
CA ARG A 48 25.26 12.92 1.65
C ARG A 48 24.70 12.09 0.50
N PHE A 49 25.30 12.24 -0.67
CA PHE A 49 24.97 11.42 -1.84
C PHE A 49 25.10 9.92 -1.55
N ASP A 50 24.08 9.15 -1.93
CA ASP A 50 24.09 7.69 -1.94
C ASP A 50 23.37 7.17 -3.19
N SER A 51 24.07 6.34 -3.97
CA SER A 51 23.55 5.80 -5.23
C SER A 51 22.30 4.92 -5.06
N ARG A 52 22.16 4.20 -3.94
CA ARG A 52 20.97 3.37 -3.63
C ARG A 52 19.78 4.23 -3.25
N GLN A 53 20.02 5.32 -2.52
CA GLN A 53 18.99 6.30 -2.20
C GLN A 53 18.50 7.01 -3.46
N GLU A 54 19.40 7.42 -4.36
CA GLU A 54 19.02 8.03 -5.64
C GLU A 54 18.23 7.07 -6.54
N GLN A 55 18.62 5.79 -6.60
CA GLN A 55 17.88 4.76 -7.33
C GLN A 55 16.47 4.57 -6.77
N LEU A 56 16.31 4.47 -5.45
CA LEU A 56 14.99 4.41 -4.83
C LEU A 56 14.19 5.68 -5.10
N MET A 57 14.82 6.84 -4.99
CA MET A 57 14.16 8.11 -5.24
C MET A 57 13.69 8.21 -6.70
N THR A 58 14.42 7.65 -7.66
CA THR A 58 13.95 7.54 -9.06
C THR A 58 12.66 6.70 -9.19
N ILE A 59 12.52 5.63 -8.41
CA ILE A 59 11.31 4.81 -8.37
C ILE A 59 10.15 5.59 -7.74
N LEU A 60 10.40 6.26 -6.61
CA LEU A 60 9.42 7.12 -5.93
C LEU A 60 8.99 8.30 -6.80
N ASP A 61 9.89 8.86 -7.60
CA ASP A 61 9.63 9.97 -8.51
C ASP A 61 8.68 9.56 -9.64
N LYS A 62 8.92 8.39 -10.23
CA LYS A 62 8.00 7.80 -11.20
C LYS A 62 6.61 7.59 -10.57
N LEU A 63 6.57 6.98 -9.39
CA LEU A 63 5.31 6.75 -8.68
C LEU A 63 4.60 8.08 -8.34
N TYR A 64 5.36 9.14 -8.04
CA TYR A 64 4.82 10.47 -7.81
C TYR A 64 4.07 11.02 -9.03
N TYR A 65 4.62 10.88 -10.24
CA TYR A 65 3.92 11.28 -11.46
C TYR A 65 2.72 10.38 -11.78
N ASP A 66 2.88 9.06 -11.62
CA ASP A 66 1.82 8.09 -11.88
C ASP A 66 0.58 8.36 -10.98
N LEU A 67 0.81 8.73 -9.71
CA LEU A 67 -0.28 8.94 -8.74
C LEU A 67 -1.00 10.28 -8.87
N GLN A 68 -0.43 11.29 -9.53
CA GLN A 68 -1.11 12.58 -9.70
C GLN A 68 -2.36 12.50 -10.58
N THR A 69 -2.40 11.54 -11.49
CA THR A 69 -3.54 11.32 -12.40
C THR A 69 -4.33 10.05 -12.05
N TYR A 70 -3.92 9.35 -10.99
CA TYR A 70 -4.53 8.10 -10.58
C TYR A 70 -5.85 8.33 -9.85
N ILE A 71 -6.86 7.57 -10.23
CA ILE A 71 -8.15 7.49 -9.56
C ILE A 71 -8.32 6.03 -9.09
N PRO A 72 -8.50 5.77 -7.79
CA PRO A 72 -8.72 4.41 -7.29
C PRO A 72 -9.98 3.79 -7.89
N GLU A 73 -9.82 2.66 -8.59
CA GLU A 73 -10.94 1.90 -9.16
C GLU A 73 -10.95 0.45 -8.67
N PRO A 74 -12.15 -0.13 -8.41
CA PRO A 74 -12.27 -1.54 -8.07
C PRO A 74 -11.73 -2.44 -9.19
N ARG A 75 -11.00 -3.49 -8.80
CA ARG A 75 -10.45 -4.51 -9.70
C ARG A 75 -10.68 -5.90 -9.18
N TYR A 76 -10.73 -6.84 -10.11
CA TYR A 76 -10.64 -8.26 -9.77
C TYR A 76 -9.20 -8.61 -9.43
N ILE A 77 -8.98 -9.16 -8.24
CA ILE A 77 -7.72 -9.78 -7.86
C ILE A 77 -7.98 -11.28 -7.84
N GLU A 78 -7.26 -12.03 -8.68
CA GLU A 78 -7.28 -13.50 -8.62
C GLU A 78 -6.77 -13.95 -7.24
N THR A 79 -7.71 -14.28 -6.37
CA THR A 79 -7.43 -14.94 -5.11
C THR A 79 -7.05 -16.38 -5.44
N THR A 80 -5.75 -16.64 -5.49
CA THR A 80 -5.22 -18.00 -5.42
C THR A 80 -5.67 -18.60 -4.08
N THR A 81 -6.82 -19.24 -4.10
CA THR A 81 -7.22 -20.23 -3.11
C THR A 81 -6.25 -21.37 -3.30
N LEU A 82 -5.34 -21.57 -2.34
CA LEU A 82 -4.54 -22.79 -2.29
C LEU A 82 -5.53 -23.90 -1.92
N PRO A 83 -5.77 -24.93 -2.76
CA PRO A 83 -6.46 -26.13 -2.32
C PRO A 83 -5.63 -26.77 -1.21
N ASP A 84 -6.27 -27.23 -0.14
CA ASP A 84 -5.62 -27.75 1.08
C ASP A 84 -4.65 -28.94 0.84
N GLU A 85 -4.62 -29.53 -0.36
CA GLU A 85 -3.78 -30.69 -0.70
C GLU A 85 -2.38 -30.38 -1.27
N ILE A 86 -2.01 -29.12 -1.56
CA ILE A 86 -0.73 -28.81 -2.23
C ILE A 86 0.26 -28.11 -1.29
N LYS A 87 0.46 -28.66 -0.08
CA LYS A 87 1.61 -28.25 0.79
C LYS A 87 2.93 -28.92 0.40
N LYS A 88 2.92 -29.96 -0.45
CA LYS A 88 4.10 -30.78 -0.77
C LYS A 88 4.73 -30.58 -2.16
N ASN A 89 4.03 -30.00 -3.13
CA ASN A 89 4.54 -29.90 -4.52
C ASN A 89 4.91 -28.46 -4.96
N PHE A 90 4.76 -27.46 -4.07
CA PHE A 90 4.96 -26.05 -4.42
C PHE A 90 6.45 -25.69 -4.59
N LEU A 91 7.35 -26.31 -3.83
CA LEU A 91 8.78 -26.02 -3.92
C LEU A 91 9.46 -26.57 -5.19
N THR A 92 8.88 -27.58 -5.84
CA THR A 92 9.48 -28.22 -7.04
C THR A 92 8.96 -27.65 -8.36
N THR A 93 7.90 -26.82 -8.33
CA THR A 93 7.23 -26.31 -9.54
C THR A 93 7.61 -24.86 -9.88
N LEU A 94 8.23 -24.13 -8.96
CA LEU A 94 8.55 -22.69 -9.13
C LEU A 94 9.69 -22.39 -10.12
N THR A 95 10.33 -23.40 -10.72
CA THR A 95 11.39 -23.19 -11.71
C THR A 95 10.90 -23.11 -13.16
N ASN A 96 9.64 -23.47 -13.45
CA ASN A 96 9.15 -23.58 -14.84
C ASN A 96 8.03 -22.61 -15.27
N VAL A 97 7.57 -21.68 -14.42
CA VAL A 97 6.41 -20.81 -14.72
C VAL A 97 6.80 -19.40 -15.21
N PHE A 98 8.10 -19.06 -15.30
CA PHE A 98 8.58 -17.82 -15.91
C PHE A 98 8.80 -17.92 -17.44
N LYS A 99 7.87 -18.56 -18.16
CA LYS A 99 7.81 -18.46 -19.61
C LYS A 99 6.40 -18.18 -20.09
N THR A 100 6.29 -17.03 -20.75
CA THR A 100 5.30 -16.65 -21.78
C THR A 100 3.84 -16.54 -21.37
N SER A 101 3.33 -15.32 -21.40
CA SER A 101 2.39 -14.95 -22.47
C SER A 101 2.34 -13.42 -22.65
N ASN A 102 2.57 -13.00 -23.89
CA ASN A 102 2.17 -11.68 -24.38
C ASN A 102 0.65 -11.73 -24.57
N SER A 103 -0.08 -10.88 -23.86
CA SER A 103 -1.47 -10.56 -24.21
C SER A 103 -1.62 -9.05 -24.18
N THR A 104 -1.70 -8.48 -25.38
CA THR A 104 -2.06 -7.09 -25.64
C THR A 104 -3.51 -6.87 -25.24
N ASN A 105 -3.72 -6.34 -24.05
CA ASN A 105 -4.94 -5.62 -23.67
C ASN A 105 -4.45 -4.29 -23.11
N ASP A 106 -4.98 -3.19 -23.63
CA ASP A 106 -4.77 -1.83 -23.11
C ASP A 106 -5.42 -1.69 -21.72
N PHE A 107 -4.95 -2.47 -20.74
CA PHE A 107 -5.18 -2.22 -19.34
C PHE A 107 -4.29 -1.06 -18.96
N ILE A 108 -4.88 0.03 -18.47
CA ILE A 108 -4.11 1.04 -17.73
C ILE A 108 -3.54 0.28 -16.52
N GLU A 109 -2.25 -0.07 -16.60
CA GLU A 109 -1.58 -0.80 -15.54
C GLU A 109 -1.56 0.11 -14.31
N GLN A 110 -2.38 -0.21 -13.31
CA GLN A 110 -2.44 0.57 -12.08
C GLN A 110 -1.03 0.68 -11.48
N PRO A 111 -0.68 1.83 -10.87
CA PRO A 111 0.61 1.99 -10.22
C PRO A 111 0.83 0.86 -9.22
N LYS A 112 2.01 0.20 -9.27
CA LYS A 112 2.34 -0.83 -8.28
C LYS A 112 2.65 -0.18 -6.95
N SER A 113 2.20 -0.83 -5.87
CA SER A 113 2.64 -0.48 -4.52
C SER A 113 4.15 -0.71 -4.37
N LEU A 114 4.76 -0.15 -3.33
CA LEU A 114 6.20 -0.22 -3.12
C LEU A 114 6.51 -0.72 -1.71
N TYR A 115 7.35 -1.75 -1.61
CA TYR A 115 7.86 -2.25 -0.34
C TYR A 115 9.38 -2.08 -0.30
N ILE A 116 9.85 -1.23 0.61
CA ILE A 116 11.24 -0.85 0.76
C ILE A 116 11.79 -1.54 2.01
N TYR A 117 12.85 -2.31 1.87
CA TYR A 117 13.52 -2.88 3.04
C TYR A 117 15.01 -2.63 3.06
N GLY A 118 15.59 -2.71 4.26
CA GLY A 118 17.03 -2.64 4.47
C GLY A 118 17.35 -2.34 5.93
N GLY A 119 18.63 -2.33 6.30
CA GLY A 119 19.12 -2.10 7.64
C GLY A 119 18.66 -0.77 8.26
N ALA A 120 18.77 -0.70 9.58
CA ALA A 120 18.50 0.54 10.31
C ALA A 120 19.51 1.62 9.87
N GLY A 121 19.03 2.85 9.68
CA GLY A 121 19.87 3.98 9.28
C GLY A 121 20.25 4.07 7.81
N CYS A 122 19.73 3.21 6.91
CA CYS A 122 19.97 3.38 5.47
C CYS A 122 19.22 4.60 4.87
N GLY A 123 18.29 5.22 5.60
CA GLY A 123 17.53 6.41 5.15
C GLY A 123 16.13 6.14 4.58
N LYS A 124 15.53 4.96 4.83
CA LYS A 124 14.23 4.56 4.22
C LYS A 124 13.11 5.54 4.57
N SER A 125 12.98 5.86 5.86
CA SER A 125 11.97 6.80 6.34
C SER A 125 12.22 8.20 5.78
N LEU A 126 13.47 8.68 5.75
CA LEU A 126 13.82 9.97 5.11
C LEU A 126 13.32 10.07 3.66
N LEU A 127 13.57 9.05 2.84
CA LEU A 127 13.13 9.07 1.44
C LEU A 127 11.60 8.99 1.31
N MET A 128 10.95 8.28 2.25
CA MET A 128 9.50 8.27 2.36
C MET A 128 8.94 9.62 2.85
N ASP A 129 9.65 10.35 3.73
CA ASP A 129 9.30 11.72 4.16
C ASP A 129 9.23 12.64 2.94
N ILE A 130 10.32 12.67 2.15
CA ILE A 130 10.44 13.51 0.95
C ILE A 130 9.27 13.23 -0.01
N PHE A 131 9.04 11.96 -0.33
CA PHE A 131 7.93 11.58 -1.21
C PHE A 131 6.57 11.98 -0.65
N PHE A 132 6.32 11.68 0.63
CA PHE A 132 5.03 11.95 1.27
C PHE A 132 4.74 13.45 1.30
N GLU A 133 5.73 14.29 1.58
CA GLU A 133 5.58 15.75 1.59
C GLU A 133 5.30 16.32 0.18
N CYS A 134 5.97 15.80 -0.85
CA CYS A 134 5.78 16.23 -2.24
C CYS A 134 4.37 15.94 -2.77
N MET A 135 3.76 14.82 -2.36
CA MET A 135 2.54 14.32 -3.00
C MET A 135 1.34 15.28 -2.87
N PRO A 136 0.76 15.81 -3.96
CA PRO A 136 -0.32 16.80 -3.91
C PRO A 136 -1.74 16.18 -3.81
N ILE A 137 -1.87 15.08 -3.06
CA ILE A 137 -3.18 14.43 -2.81
C ILE A 137 -3.58 14.58 -1.35
N LYS A 138 -4.89 14.66 -1.09
CA LYS A 138 -5.44 14.84 0.26
C LYS A 138 -5.62 13.50 0.98
N GLU A 139 -6.07 12.48 0.26
CA GLU A 139 -6.41 11.15 0.77
C GLU A 139 -5.16 10.26 0.91
N LYS A 140 -4.12 10.82 1.54
CA LYS A 140 -2.89 10.13 1.90
C LYS A 140 -2.74 10.08 3.40
N ARG A 141 -2.22 8.98 3.91
CA ARG A 141 -1.89 8.85 5.33
C ARG A 141 -0.56 8.17 5.50
N ARG A 142 0.19 8.65 6.48
CA ARG A 142 1.40 8.00 6.96
C ARG A 142 1.22 7.53 8.39
N VAL A 143 1.59 6.30 8.69
CA VAL A 143 1.34 5.68 9.99
C VAL A 143 2.28 4.49 10.22
N HIS A 144 2.60 4.18 11.48
CA HIS A 144 3.27 2.92 11.81
C HIS A 144 2.33 1.73 11.61
N PHE A 145 2.84 0.62 11.08
CA PHE A 145 2.03 -0.55 10.76
C PHE A 145 1.20 -1.07 11.95
N ASN A 146 1.82 -1.22 13.13
CA ASN A 146 1.12 -1.73 14.32
C ASN A 146 0.00 -0.77 14.80
N SER A 147 0.20 0.55 14.67
CA SER A 147 -0.82 1.53 15.01
C SER A 147 -2.02 1.44 14.07
N PHE A 148 -1.78 1.22 12.79
CA PHE A 148 -2.83 0.99 11.81
C PHE A 148 -3.59 -0.31 12.08
N MET A 149 -2.89 -1.42 12.39
CA MET A 149 -3.55 -2.68 12.72
C MET A 149 -4.42 -2.58 13.97
N LEU A 150 -3.95 -1.87 15.01
CA LEU A 150 -4.76 -1.60 16.20
C LEU A 150 -6.03 -0.81 15.86
N GLU A 151 -5.92 0.24 15.04
CA GLU A 151 -7.09 1.00 14.57
C GLU A 151 -8.06 0.12 13.76
N PHE A 152 -7.53 -0.69 12.85
CA PHE A 152 -8.30 -1.64 12.05
C PHE A 152 -9.09 -2.61 12.93
N HIS A 153 -8.46 -3.24 13.93
CA HIS A 153 -9.14 -4.14 14.87
C HIS A 153 -10.19 -3.42 15.70
N ASN A 154 -9.94 -2.17 16.11
CA ASN A 154 -10.93 -1.36 16.82
C ASN A 154 -12.16 -1.06 15.94
N ARG A 155 -11.98 -0.75 14.65
CA ARG A 155 -13.09 -0.57 13.69
C ARG A 155 -13.87 -1.88 13.52
N MET A 156 -13.18 -3.00 13.34
CA MET A 156 -13.79 -4.34 13.28
C MET A 156 -14.63 -4.64 14.53
N HIS A 157 -14.10 -4.37 15.73
CA HIS A 157 -14.80 -4.61 16.98
C HIS A 157 -16.02 -3.71 17.15
N ARG A 158 -15.92 -2.41 16.78
CA ARG A 158 -17.03 -1.46 16.83
C ARG A 158 -18.20 -1.90 15.95
N ILE A 159 -17.93 -2.27 14.70
CA ILE A 159 -18.99 -2.69 13.77
C ILE A 159 -19.62 -4.02 14.23
N ARG A 160 -18.80 -4.96 14.72
CA ARG A 160 -19.29 -6.24 15.28
C ARG A 160 -20.20 -6.03 16.49
N SER A 161 -19.83 -5.13 17.40
CA SER A 161 -20.64 -4.82 18.59
C SER A 161 -21.97 -4.15 18.25
N ASN A 162 -22.00 -3.34 17.19
CA ASN A 162 -23.20 -2.60 16.79
C ASN A 162 -24.17 -3.41 15.91
N ASN A 163 -23.68 -4.42 15.19
CA ASN A 163 -24.46 -5.22 14.24
C ASN A 163 -24.33 -6.73 14.52
N ALA A 164 -25.12 -7.25 15.46
CA ALA A 164 -25.10 -8.68 15.82
C ALA A 164 -25.45 -9.65 14.65
N ALA A 165 -26.02 -9.15 13.55
CA ALA A 165 -26.45 -9.94 12.39
C ALA A 165 -25.58 -9.78 11.14
N VAL A 166 -24.56 -8.90 11.13
CA VAL A 166 -23.69 -8.67 9.96
C VAL A 166 -22.34 -9.34 10.18
N SER A 167 -22.35 -10.68 10.15
CA SER A 167 -21.12 -11.50 10.17
C SER A 167 -20.40 -11.44 8.82
N ASP A 168 -21.15 -11.51 7.73
CA ASP A 168 -20.58 -11.99 6.46
C ASP A 168 -19.73 -10.97 5.70
N ASN A 169 -19.84 -9.67 5.99
CA ASN A 169 -19.05 -8.63 5.31
C ASN A 169 -18.37 -7.61 6.24
N LEU A 170 -18.07 -7.99 7.49
CA LEU A 170 -17.45 -7.09 8.47
C LEU A 170 -16.16 -6.44 7.94
N LEU A 171 -15.29 -7.24 7.32
CA LEU A 171 -14.04 -6.75 6.73
C LEU A 171 -14.28 -5.75 5.60
N GLY A 172 -15.25 -6.02 4.72
CA GLY A 172 -15.60 -5.12 3.62
C GLY A 172 -16.07 -3.76 4.11
N SER A 173 -16.91 -3.72 5.16
CA SER A 173 -17.38 -2.47 5.75
C SER A 173 -16.23 -1.64 6.35
N VAL A 174 -15.28 -2.27 7.05
CA VAL A 174 -14.10 -1.54 7.56
C VAL A 174 -13.22 -1.00 6.43
N VAL A 175 -13.07 -1.77 5.35
CA VAL A 175 -12.30 -1.35 4.18
C VAL A 175 -12.97 -0.17 3.48
N GLU A 176 -14.30 -0.17 3.36
CA GLU A 176 -15.06 0.97 2.82
C GLU A 176 -14.86 2.23 3.67
N GLU A 177 -14.97 2.13 5.01
CA GLU A 177 -14.70 3.25 5.91
C GLU A 177 -13.26 3.78 5.77
N LEU A 178 -12.27 2.92 5.57
CA LEU A 178 -10.87 3.33 5.37
C LEU A 178 -10.67 4.04 4.03
N LEU A 179 -11.32 3.57 2.96
CA LEU A 179 -11.17 4.11 1.61
C LEU A 179 -11.86 5.44 1.39
N ASP A 180 -12.89 5.74 2.19
CA ASP A 180 -13.52 7.07 2.22
C ASP A 180 -12.53 8.15 2.74
N GLU A 181 -11.52 7.73 3.50
CA GLU A 181 -10.53 8.62 4.11
C GLU A 181 -9.20 8.63 3.36
N ILE A 182 -8.74 7.46 2.87
CA ILE A 182 -7.36 7.22 2.46
C ILE A 182 -7.29 6.22 1.30
N TRP A 183 -6.55 6.55 0.25
CA TRP A 183 -6.21 5.60 -0.81
C TRP A 183 -4.70 5.50 -1.10
N LEU A 184 -3.87 6.43 -0.58
CA LEU A 184 -2.42 6.28 -0.52
C LEU A 184 -1.95 6.09 0.93
N LEU A 185 -1.45 4.89 1.24
CA LEU A 185 -1.04 4.53 2.59
C LEU A 185 0.47 4.31 2.67
N CYS A 186 1.15 5.16 3.45
CA CYS A 186 2.58 5.09 3.71
C CYS A 186 2.82 4.46 5.09
N PHE A 187 3.33 3.23 5.13
CA PHE A 187 3.66 2.55 6.36
C PHE A 187 5.13 2.73 6.75
N ASP A 188 5.36 3.27 7.94
CA ASP A 188 6.64 3.10 8.62
C ASP A 188 6.67 1.79 9.40
N GLU A 189 7.86 1.20 9.46
CA GLU A 189 8.16 0.02 10.28
C GLU A 189 7.16 -1.13 10.05
N PHE A 190 6.97 -1.50 8.78
CA PHE A 190 6.13 -2.64 8.41
C PHE A 190 6.73 -3.94 8.96
N MET A 191 6.23 -4.36 10.11
CA MET A 191 6.64 -5.57 10.81
C MET A 191 5.43 -6.18 11.50
N VAL A 192 5.21 -7.47 11.29
CA VAL A 192 4.13 -8.20 11.95
C VAL A 192 4.69 -8.82 13.21
N LEU A 193 4.06 -8.52 14.34
CA LEU A 193 4.47 -9.04 15.66
C LEU A 193 3.39 -9.94 16.28
N ASP A 194 2.12 -9.61 16.04
CA ASP A 194 0.98 -10.30 16.65
C ASP A 194 0.40 -11.41 15.76
N ILE A 195 -0.13 -12.45 16.40
CA ILE A 195 -0.80 -13.57 15.73
C ILE A 195 -2.12 -13.15 15.08
N GLY A 196 -2.90 -12.27 15.71
CA GLY A 196 -4.17 -11.78 15.19
C GLY A 196 -3.99 -11.01 13.88
N ASP A 197 -2.93 -10.20 13.80
CA ASP A 197 -2.55 -9.52 12.56
C ASP A 197 -2.18 -10.53 11.48
N ALA A 198 -1.33 -11.50 11.80
CA ALA A 198 -0.92 -12.56 10.88
C ALA A 198 -2.11 -13.35 10.30
N MET A 199 -3.18 -13.54 11.09
CA MET A 199 -4.39 -14.26 10.66
C MET A 199 -5.27 -13.49 9.67
N ILE A 200 -5.25 -12.16 9.68
CA ILE A 200 -6.17 -11.33 8.88
C ILE A 200 -5.49 -10.52 7.77
N ILE A 201 -4.19 -10.27 7.88
CA ILE A 201 -3.45 -9.32 7.04
C ILE A 201 -3.63 -9.57 5.54
N LYS A 202 -3.56 -10.83 5.08
CA LYS A 202 -3.76 -11.16 3.67
C LYS A 202 -5.14 -10.72 3.19
N ARG A 203 -6.19 -11.07 3.93
CA ARG A 203 -7.57 -10.73 3.57
C ARG A 203 -7.75 -9.23 3.57
N LEU A 204 -7.20 -8.52 4.55
CA LEU A 204 -7.26 -7.05 4.60
C LEU A 204 -6.64 -6.42 3.34
N PHE A 205 -5.40 -6.75 3.02
CA PHE A 205 -4.74 -6.16 1.85
C PHE A 205 -5.31 -6.65 0.51
N GLU A 206 -5.89 -7.85 0.44
CA GLU A 206 -6.67 -8.27 -0.73
C GLU A 206 -7.83 -7.31 -0.99
N HIS A 207 -8.59 -6.93 0.05
CA HIS A 207 -9.71 -6.02 -0.10
C HIS A 207 -9.25 -4.59 -0.40
N LEU A 208 -8.22 -4.10 0.30
CA LEU A 208 -7.67 -2.75 0.07
C LEU A 208 -7.14 -2.61 -1.35
N PHE A 209 -6.31 -3.55 -1.80
CA PHE A 209 -5.74 -3.50 -3.15
C PHE A 209 -6.78 -3.78 -4.24
N ALA A 210 -7.83 -4.57 -3.96
CA ALA A 210 -8.92 -4.78 -4.91
C ALA A 210 -9.75 -3.51 -5.11
N LYS A 211 -9.64 -2.52 -4.21
CA LYS A 211 -10.29 -1.21 -4.34
C LYS A 211 -9.35 -0.11 -4.85
N GLY A 212 -8.16 -0.49 -5.30
CA GLY A 212 -7.19 0.45 -5.87
C GLY A 212 -6.36 1.21 -4.84
N MET A 213 -6.31 0.79 -3.57
CA MET A 213 -5.36 1.37 -2.62
C MET A 213 -3.92 1.18 -3.10
N ILE A 214 -3.10 2.21 -2.91
CA ILE A 214 -1.66 2.17 -3.14
C ILE A 214 -0.95 2.22 -1.79
N MET A 215 -0.02 1.31 -1.60
CA MET A 215 0.80 1.23 -0.40
C MET A 215 2.25 1.56 -0.72
N ILE A 216 2.90 2.32 0.16
CA ILE A 216 4.36 2.41 0.26
C ILE A 216 4.73 1.98 1.67
N ALA A 217 5.63 1.02 1.82
CA ALA A 217 6.02 0.51 3.13
C ALA A 217 7.54 0.54 3.30
N THR A 218 8.01 0.93 4.48
CA THR A 218 9.41 0.77 4.88
C THR A 218 9.54 -0.30 5.96
N SER A 219 10.55 -1.17 5.85
CA SER A 219 10.81 -2.22 6.84
C SER A 219 12.29 -2.49 7.04
N ASN A 220 12.65 -2.98 8.22
CA ASN A 220 13.99 -3.52 8.46
C ASN A 220 14.13 -4.99 8.06
N ARG A 221 13.08 -5.60 7.47
CA ARG A 221 13.07 -7.01 7.08
C ARG A 221 12.56 -7.18 5.64
N PRO A 222 13.12 -8.12 4.86
CA PRO A 222 12.51 -8.51 3.60
C PRO A 222 11.13 -9.17 3.85
N PRO A 223 10.26 -9.23 2.83
CA PRO A 223 8.94 -9.87 2.93
C PRO A 223 8.94 -11.26 3.57
N ASP A 224 9.91 -12.12 3.22
CA ASP A 224 10.00 -13.50 3.72
C ASP A 224 10.18 -13.60 5.25
N ASP A 225 10.76 -12.56 5.84
CA ASP A 225 11.12 -12.50 7.26
C ASP A 225 10.20 -11.60 8.10
N LEU A 226 9.15 -11.03 7.47
CA LEU A 226 8.17 -10.14 8.13
C LEU A 226 7.52 -10.75 9.37
N TYR A 227 7.33 -12.07 9.38
CA TYR A 227 6.78 -12.83 10.49
C TYR A 227 7.64 -14.06 10.80
N TYR A 228 8.97 -13.90 10.73
CA TYR A 228 9.91 -14.98 11.02
C TYR A 228 9.74 -15.50 12.45
N ARG A 229 9.55 -16.82 12.60
CA ARG A 229 9.28 -17.53 13.87
C ARG A 229 8.05 -17.04 14.65
N GLY A 230 7.11 -16.35 13.98
CA GLY A 230 5.83 -16.02 14.58
C GLY A 230 5.01 -17.28 14.92
N LEU A 231 4.13 -17.16 15.91
CA LEU A 231 3.18 -18.23 16.24
C LEU A 231 2.26 -18.48 15.04
N ASN A 232 1.91 -19.75 14.77
CA ASN A 232 1.10 -20.18 13.63
C ASN A 232 1.46 -19.46 12.30
N ARG A 233 2.76 -19.32 12.01
CA ARG A 233 3.30 -18.64 10.83
C ARG A 233 2.68 -19.13 9.52
N GLU A 234 2.19 -20.36 9.45
CA GLU A 234 1.49 -20.92 8.31
C GLU A 234 0.29 -20.09 7.83
N TYR A 235 -0.39 -19.35 8.71
CA TYR A 235 -1.48 -18.44 8.32
C TYR A 235 -0.96 -17.17 7.63
N PHE A 236 0.27 -16.76 7.95
CA PHE A 236 0.94 -15.61 7.33
C PHE A 236 1.58 -15.95 5.98
N LEU A 237 2.11 -17.17 5.81
CA LEU A 237 2.85 -17.55 4.60
C LEU A 237 2.16 -17.20 3.27
N PRO A 238 0.83 -17.33 3.11
CA PRO A 238 0.14 -16.93 1.89
C PRO A 238 0.19 -15.42 1.59
N PHE A 239 0.48 -14.57 2.58
CA PHE A 239 0.62 -13.12 2.40
C PHE A 239 1.91 -12.75 1.65
N ILE A 240 3.00 -13.50 1.83
CA ILE A 240 4.30 -13.21 1.19
C ILE A 240 4.21 -13.18 -0.34
N PRO A 241 3.75 -14.25 -1.04
CA PRO A 241 3.64 -14.21 -2.50
C PRO A 241 2.59 -13.20 -2.98
N PHE A 242 1.56 -12.95 -2.16
CA PHE A 242 0.60 -11.89 -2.43
C PHE A 242 1.27 -10.50 -2.41
N LEU A 243 2.08 -10.20 -1.40
CA LEU A 243 2.81 -8.95 -1.29
C LEU A 243 3.76 -8.73 -2.48
N TYR A 244 4.53 -9.75 -2.88
CA TYR A 244 5.40 -9.70 -4.07
C TYR A 244 4.65 -9.44 -5.38
N ARG A 245 3.41 -9.93 -5.51
CA ARG A 245 2.59 -9.69 -6.69
C ARG A 245 2.07 -8.26 -6.75
N MET A 246 1.72 -7.70 -5.60
CA MET A 246 1.07 -6.39 -5.52
C MET A 246 2.07 -5.23 -5.38
N CYS A 247 3.28 -5.51 -4.91
CA CYS A 247 4.32 -4.52 -4.66
C CYS A 247 5.57 -4.76 -5.50
N THR A 248 6.16 -3.67 -5.98
CA THR A 248 7.59 -3.64 -6.31
C THR A 248 8.36 -3.72 -4.99
N VAL A 249 9.26 -4.69 -4.85
CA VAL A 249 10.08 -4.87 -3.65
C VAL A 249 11.49 -4.32 -3.93
N TYR A 250 11.92 -3.34 -3.14
CA TYR A 250 13.22 -2.69 -3.30
C TYR A 250 14.11 -2.91 -2.08
N ASN A 251 15.31 -3.44 -2.33
CA ASN A 251 16.35 -3.60 -1.31
C ASN A 251 17.24 -2.35 -1.25
N MET A 252 17.23 -1.70 -0.10
CA MET A 252 17.99 -0.50 0.22
C MET A 252 19.15 -0.76 1.19
N ASP A 253 19.49 -2.02 1.46
CA ASP A 253 20.72 -2.37 2.20
C ASP A 253 21.92 -1.74 1.49
N SER A 254 22.53 -0.77 2.19
CA SER A 254 23.84 -0.23 1.86
C SER A 254 24.80 -0.56 3.01
N SER A 255 26.09 -0.59 2.74
CA SER A 255 27.13 -0.75 3.76
C SER A 255 27.26 0.47 4.70
N THR A 256 26.39 1.48 4.57
CA THR A 256 26.50 2.79 5.24
C THR A 256 25.31 3.02 6.17
N ASP A 257 25.54 3.12 7.48
CA ASP A 257 24.54 3.58 8.46
C ASP A 257 24.62 5.12 8.59
N TYR A 258 23.62 5.84 8.08
CA TYR A 258 23.59 7.30 8.06
C TYR A 258 23.33 7.94 9.43
N ARG A 259 22.89 7.18 10.43
CA ARG A 259 22.72 7.70 11.80
C ARG A 259 24.07 7.95 12.47
N LEU A 260 25.08 7.15 12.12
CA LEU A 260 26.43 7.26 12.70
C LEU A 260 27.23 8.44 12.15
N ILE A 261 26.73 9.07 11.08
CA ILE A 261 27.42 10.16 10.38
C ILE A 261 27.03 11.53 10.99
N GLY A 262 25.88 11.63 11.67
CA GLY A 262 25.42 12.86 12.33
C GLY A 262 26.10 13.20 13.67
N THR A 263 27.13 12.45 14.09
CA THR A 263 27.85 12.68 15.36
C THR A 263 29.25 13.30 15.17
N GLN A 264 29.56 13.82 13.98
CA GLN A 264 30.78 14.59 13.72
C GLN A 264 30.44 15.92 13.07
N VAL A 265 29.89 16.85 13.86
CA VAL A 265 29.99 18.29 13.63
C VAL A 265 30.38 18.95 14.94
#